data_AF-A0AB33BGB4-F1
#
_entry.id   AF-A0AB33BGB4-F1
#
_cell.length_a   1.000
_cell.length_b   1.000
_cell.length_c   1.000
_cell.angle_alpha   90.00
_cell.angle_beta   90.00
_cell.angle_gamma   90.00
#
_symmetry.space_group_name_H-M   'P 1'
#
loop_
_entity.id
_entity.type
_entity.pdbx_description
1 polymer ?
#
loop_
_entity_poly.entity_id
_entity_poly.type
_entity_poly.pdbx_seq_one_letter_code
_entity_poly.pdbx_strand_id
1 'polypeptide(L)'
;MKSLSVIELSNLYGMTRQAVYKQINKGNLSKNSDGKIDLSEAIRVFGEPSKYVNSLQTTETRKLSEVHLLEQQVHMLQKQLEQAHEREKFQRDELKAKNDQLHVKDEQIEAMQRLLEAPKTNMTTFADQKPSQDIATDPRPEPEPKHDGLTTPVEIENKRIPVPEHVEPEQPKRGWLSRFFLPNG
;
A
#
# COMPACT_ATOMS: atom_id res chain seq x y z
N MET A 1 37.35 51.81 -15.30
CA MET A 1 36.43 50.67 -15.54
C MET A 1 36.05 50.06 -14.20
N LYS A 2 34.88 49.41 -14.09
CA LYS A 2 34.47 48.76 -12.84
C LYS A 2 35.30 47.48 -12.65
N SER A 3 36.04 47.38 -11.56
CA SER A 3 36.80 46.19 -11.18
C SER A 3 36.11 45.46 -10.03
N LEU A 4 36.05 44.13 -10.12
CA LEU A 4 35.34 43.25 -9.19
C LEU A 4 36.32 42.25 -8.58
N SER A 5 36.16 41.96 -7.30
CA SER A 5 36.80 40.82 -6.67
C SER A 5 36.25 39.50 -7.22
N VAL A 6 36.98 38.40 -7.02
CA VAL A 6 36.52 37.05 -7.39
C VAL A 6 35.16 36.71 -6.76
N ILE A 7 34.91 37.21 -5.54
CA ILE A 7 33.66 36.97 -4.80
C ILE A 7 32.51 37.75 -5.44
N GLU A 8 32.72 39.02 -5.74
CA GLU A 8 31.69 39.85 -6.38
C GLU A 8 31.37 39.31 -7.78
N LEU A 9 32.40 38.90 -8.52
CA LEU A 9 32.24 38.29 -9.83
C LEU A 9 31.49 36.96 -9.77
N SER A 10 31.82 36.10 -8.80
CA SER A 10 31.12 34.83 -8.59
C SER A 10 29.63 35.05 -8.30
N ASN A 11 29.30 36.06 -7.49
CA ASN A 11 27.92 36.40 -7.17
C ASN A 11 27.18 37.00 -8.37
N LEU A 12 27.85 37.87 -9.14
CA LEU A 12 27.26 38.55 -10.29
C LEU A 12 26.82 37.58 -11.39
N TYR A 13 27.59 36.52 -11.62
CA TYR A 13 27.28 35.48 -12.59
C TYR A 13 26.62 34.24 -11.95
N GLY A 14 26.44 34.25 -10.63
CA GLY A 14 26.06 33.12 -9.78
C GLY A 14 26.80 31.80 -10.08
N MET A 15 28.09 31.90 -10.36
CA MET A 15 28.98 30.74 -10.51
C MET A 15 29.79 30.52 -9.24
N THR A 16 30.41 29.36 -9.10
CA THR A 16 31.30 29.09 -7.96
C THR A 16 32.60 29.88 -8.09
N ARG A 17 33.19 30.31 -6.96
CA ARG A 17 34.52 30.98 -6.96
C ARG A 17 35.60 30.12 -7.65
N GLN A 18 35.49 28.79 -7.53
CA GLN A 18 36.39 27.83 -8.18
C GLN A 18 36.32 27.92 -9.71
N ALA A 19 35.12 28.10 -10.28
CA ALA A 19 34.96 28.30 -11.72
C ALA A 19 35.66 29.59 -12.19
N VAL A 20 35.59 30.67 -11.39
CA VAL A 20 36.30 31.92 -11.66
C VAL A 20 37.82 31.71 -11.59
N TYR A 21 38.34 31.09 -10.53
CA TYR A 21 39.78 30.79 -10.42
C TYR A 21 40.29 29.89 -11.56
N LYS A 22 39.48 28.93 -12.02
CA LYS A 22 39.82 28.08 -13.16
C LYS A 22 40.06 28.90 -14.43
N GLN A 23 39.25 29.92 -14.69
CA GLN A 23 39.44 30.78 -15.87
C GLN A 23 40.66 31.69 -15.74
N ILE A 24 40.98 32.12 -14.52
CA ILE A 24 42.21 32.88 -14.24
C ILE A 24 43.45 32.01 -14.48
N ASN A 25 43.46 30.79 -13.93
CA ASN A 25 44.58 29.86 -14.09
C ASN A 25 44.77 29.41 -15.55
N LYS A 26 43.70 29.42 -16.35
CA LYS A 26 43.75 29.17 -17.80
C LYS A 26 44.26 30.38 -18.60
N GLY A 27 44.43 31.54 -17.98
CA GLY A 27 44.79 32.79 -18.66
C GLY A 27 43.64 33.46 -19.42
N ASN A 28 42.41 32.97 -19.28
CA ASN A 28 41.26 33.56 -19.94
C ASN A 28 40.81 34.85 -19.25
N LEU A 29 40.99 34.96 -17.94
CA LEU A 29 40.75 36.17 -17.15
C LEU A 29 42.06 36.67 -16.58
N SER A 30 42.31 37.98 -16.73
CA SER A 30 43.43 38.64 -16.08
C SER A 30 43.02 39.30 -14.76
N LYS A 31 43.96 39.35 -13.82
CA LYS A 31 43.84 40.17 -12.60
C LYS A 31 44.73 41.40 -12.76
N ASN A 32 44.21 42.54 -12.33
CA ASN A 32 44.97 43.79 -12.25
C ASN A 32 45.96 43.73 -11.09
N SER A 33 46.83 44.75 -10.97
CA SER A 33 47.75 44.94 -9.84
C SER A 33 47.07 44.83 -8.47
N ASP A 34 45.81 45.25 -8.40
CA ASP A 34 45.01 45.28 -7.18
C ASP A 34 44.36 43.92 -6.86
N GLY A 35 44.65 42.88 -7.66
CA GLY A 35 44.09 41.54 -7.52
C GLY A 35 42.61 41.40 -7.93
N LYS A 36 42.02 42.48 -8.46
CA LYS A 36 40.64 42.53 -8.98
C LYS A 36 40.60 42.26 -10.49
N ILE A 37 39.44 41.89 -10.99
CA ILE A 37 39.18 41.56 -12.40
C ILE A 37 38.28 42.64 -12.98
N ASP A 38 38.62 43.15 -14.15
CA ASP A 38 37.78 44.13 -14.83
C ASP A 38 36.47 43.50 -15.33
N LEU A 39 35.37 44.25 -15.21
CA LEU A 39 34.06 43.79 -15.69
C LEU A 39 34.08 43.52 -17.20
N SER A 40 34.86 44.26 -17.98
CA SER A 40 35.01 44.02 -19.43
C SER A 40 35.62 42.65 -19.74
N GLU A 41 36.60 42.22 -18.96
CA GLU A 41 37.21 40.89 -19.09
C GLU A 41 36.21 39.79 -18.72
N ALA A 42 35.45 40.01 -17.65
CA ALA A 42 34.36 39.12 -17.28
C ALA A 42 33.30 39.01 -18.37
N ILE A 43 32.90 40.12 -18.99
CA ILE A 43 31.93 40.12 -20.10
C ILE A 43 32.50 39.42 -21.33
N ARG A 44 33.79 39.62 -21.64
CA ARG A 44 34.45 38.92 -22.75
C ARG A 44 34.46 37.39 -22.56
N VAL A 45 34.67 36.93 -21.33
CA VAL A 45 34.81 35.49 -21.03
C VAL A 45 33.47 34.81 -20.76
N PHE A 46 32.57 35.48 -20.05
CA PHE A 46 31.32 34.90 -19.56
C PHE A 46 30.06 35.48 -20.23
N GLY A 47 30.19 36.53 -21.04
CA GLY A 47 29.07 37.29 -21.58
C GLY A 47 28.48 38.28 -20.56
N GLU A 48 27.35 38.89 -20.92
CA GLU A 48 26.64 39.79 -20.00
C GLU A 48 26.05 39.00 -18.82
N PRO A 49 26.21 39.49 -17.58
CA PRO A 49 25.68 38.80 -16.41
C PRO A 49 24.15 38.87 -16.42
N SER A 50 23.49 37.73 -16.69
CA SER A 50 22.03 37.64 -16.63
C SER A 50 21.56 37.45 -15.19
N LYS A 51 20.58 38.27 -14.78
CA LYS A 51 20.01 38.25 -13.43
C LYS A 51 19.17 36.99 -13.13
N TYR A 52 18.86 36.17 -14.14
CA TYR A 52 17.85 35.10 -14.02
C TYR A 52 18.41 33.67 -14.10
N VAL A 53 19.65 33.48 -14.57
CA VAL A 53 20.16 32.15 -14.97
C VAL A 53 20.17 31.14 -13.83
N ASN A 54 20.56 31.56 -12.62
CA ASN A 54 20.69 30.65 -11.48
C ASN A 54 19.35 30.26 -10.84
N SER A 55 18.34 31.13 -10.94
CA SER A 55 17.00 30.82 -10.43
C SER A 55 16.31 29.76 -11.28
N LEU A 56 16.38 29.88 -12.61
CA LEU A 56 15.70 28.98 -13.54
C LEU A 56 16.33 27.58 -13.53
N GLN A 57 17.66 27.48 -13.61
CA GLN A 57 18.34 26.18 -13.58
C GLN A 57 18.16 25.44 -12.25
N THR A 58 18.18 26.13 -11.10
CA THR A 58 17.91 25.47 -9.81
C THR A 58 16.45 25.07 -9.65
N THR A 59 15.49 25.79 -10.25
CA THR A 59 14.09 25.34 -10.25
C THR A 59 13.85 24.16 -11.18
N GLU A 60 14.47 24.12 -12.37
CA GLU A 60 14.31 23.02 -13.32
C GLU A 60 14.90 21.72 -12.78
N THR A 61 16.12 21.77 -12.23
CA THR A 61 16.77 20.59 -11.61
C THR A 61 15.98 20.05 -10.42
N ARG A 62 15.42 20.92 -9.57
CA ARG A 62 14.52 20.50 -8.47
C ARG A 62 13.25 19.83 -8.99
N LYS A 63 12.60 20.41 -10.00
CA LYS A 63 11.40 19.83 -10.63
C LYS A 63 11.68 18.45 -11.24
N LEU A 64 12.80 18.30 -11.94
CA LEU A 64 13.21 17.01 -12.50
C LEU A 64 13.43 15.95 -11.42
N SER A 65 14.03 16.32 -10.29
CA SER A 65 14.21 15.40 -9.15
C SER A 65 12.88 14.99 -8.52
N GLU A 66 11.92 15.90 -8.44
CA GLU A 66 10.58 15.63 -7.88
C GLU A 66 9.78 14.68 -8.80
N VAL A 67 9.80 14.95 -10.11
CA VAL A 67 9.16 14.08 -11.12
C VAL A 67 9.74 12.66 -11.05
N HIS A 68 11.06 12.52 -10.97
CA HIS A 68 11.69 11.20 -10.88
C HIS A 68 11.28 10.42 -9.63
N LEU A 69 11.18 11.11 -8.48
CA LEU A 69 10.71 10.48 -7.24
C LEU A 69 9.25 10.03 -7.34
N LEU A 70 8.40 10.86 -7.96
CA LEU A 70 6.99 10.53 -8.19
C LEU A 70 6.84 9.34 -9.14
N GLU A 71 7.61 9.28 -10.22
CA GLU A 71 7.63 8.13 -11.14
C GLU A 71 8.00 6.83 -10.41
N GLN A 72 9.00 6.88 -9.54
CA GLN A 72 9.41 5.72 -8.74
C GLN A 72 8.29 5.28 -7.78
N GLN A 73 7.56 6.22 -7.17
CA GLN A 73 6.42 5.92 -6.31
C GLN A 73 5.26 5.30 -7.10
N VAL A 74 4.93 5.84 -8.28
CA VAL A 74 3.90 5.28 -9.16
C VAL A 74 4.24 3.85 -9.56
N HIS A 75 5.48 3.60 -9.96
CA HIS A 75 5.93 2.25 -10.31
C HIS A 75 5.81 1.27 -9.14
N MET A 76 6.15 1.70 -7.92
CA MET A 76 5.99 0.89 -6.71
C MET A 76 4.52 0.56 -6.44
N LEU A 77 3.63 1.54 -6.56
CA LEU A 77 2.19 1.38 -6.36
C LEU A 77 1.58 0.46 -7.42
N GLN A 78 1.97 0.62 -8.70
CA GLN A 78 1.56 -0.28 -9.78
C GLN A 78 1.94 -1.73 -9.49
N LYS A 79 3.18 -1.96 -9.04
CA LYS A 79 3.64 -3.30 -8.67
C LYS A 79 2.86 -3.89 -7.48
N GLN A 80 2.55 -3.07 -6.48
CA GLN A 80 1.73 -3.53 -5.34
C GLN A 80 0.31 -3.89 -5.78
N LEU A 81 -0.27 -3.12 -6.70
CA LEU A 81 -1.60 -3.38 -7.25
C LEU A 81 -1.64 -4.66 -8.09
N GLU A 82 -0.61 -4.88 -8.91
CA GLU A 82 -0.48 -6.11 -9.69
C GLU A 82 -0.37 -7.34 -8.78
N GLN A 83 0.48 -7.28 -7.75
CA GLN A 83 0.59 -8.35 -6.75
C GLN A 83 -0.73 -8.58 -5.98
N ALA A 84 -1.50 -7.53 -5.69
CA ALA A 84 -2.80 -7.65 -5.06
C ALA A 84 -3.81 -8.35 -5.98
N HIS A 85 -3.81 -7.98 -7.26
CA HIS A 85 -4.67 -8.59 -8.27
C HIS A 85 -4.34 -10.07 -8.50
N GLU A 86 -3.05 -10.44 -8.54
CA GLU A 86 -2.63 -11.83 -8.64
C GLU A 86 -3.11 -12.66 -7.44
N ARG A 87 -3.01 -12.13 -6.21
CA ARG A 87 -3.53 -12.79 -5.01
C ARG A 87 -5.03 -12.99 -5.07
N GLU A 88 -5.79 -11.97 -5.47
CA GLU A 88 -7.25 -12.05 -5.62
C GLU A 88 -7.63 -13.10 -6.68
N LYS A 89 -6.95 -13.07 -7.84
CA LYS A 89 -7.17 -14.04 -8.91
C LYS A 89 -6.93 -15.47 -8.43
N PHE A 90 -5.81 -15.70 -7.74
CA PHE A 90 -5.49 -17.01 -7.17
C PHE A 90 -6.58 -17.50 -6.20
N GLN A 91 -7.02 -16.64 -5.27
CA GLN A 91 -8.09 -16.99 -4.34
C GLN A 91 -9.41 -17.28 -5.05
N ARG A 92 -9.77 -16.50 -6.07
CA ARG A 92 -10.97 -16.71 -6.88
C ARG A 92 -10.92 -18.02 -7.64
N ASP A 93 -9.77 -18.38 -8.20
CA ASP A 93 -9.59 -19.64 -8.93
C ASP A 93 -9.68 -20.84 -7.97
N GLU A 94 -9.14 -20.74 -6.75
CA GLU A 94 -9.28 -21.77 -5.70
C GLU A 94 -10.76 -21.95 -5.28
N LEU A 95 -11.48 -20.84 -5.05
CA LEU A 95 -12.90 -20.87 -4.72
C LEU A 95 -13.72 -21.48 -5.86
N LYS A 96 -13.42 -21.12 -7.10
CA LYS A 96 -14.08 -21.70 -8.28
C LYS A 96 -13.86 -23.21 -8.33
N ALA A 97 -12.63 -23.69 -8.12
CA ALA A 97 -12.33 -25.12 -8.12
C ALA A 97 -13.07 -25.88 -7.01
N LYS A 98 -13.20 -25.29 -5.81
CA LYS A 98 -13.99 -25.87 -4.71
C LYS A 98 -15.47 -25.91 -5.04
N ASN A 99 -16.01 -24.84 -5.63
CA ASN A 99 -17.41 -24.79 -6.04
C ASN A 99 -17.72 -25.82 -7.13
N ASP A 100 -16.83 -25.98 -8.12
CA ASP A 100 -16.97 -27.00 -9.16
C ASP A 100 -16.97 -28.42 -8.55
N GLN A 101 -16.15 -28.68 -7.52
CA GLN A 101 -16.18 -29.94 -6.77
C GLN A 101 -17.47 -30.14 -5.97
N LEU A 102 -18.02 -29.08 -5.37
CA LEU A 102 -19.30 -29.15 -4.66
C LEU A 102 -20.43 -29.51 -5.62
N HIS A 103 -20.48 -28.89 -6.81
CA HIS A 103 -21.46 -29.21 -7.83
C HIS A 103 -21.43 -30.71 -8.20
N VAL A 104 -20.25 -31.28 -8.41
CA VAL A 104 -20.12 -32.73 -8.71
C VAL A 104 -20.65 -33.59 -7.56
N LYS A 105 -20.40 -33.19 -6.30
CA LYS A 105 -20.93 -33.91 -5.13
C LYS A 105 -22.44 -33.79 -5.01
N ASP A 106 -23.00 -32.62 -5.29
CA ASP A 106 -24.44 -32.39 -5.27
C ASP A 106 -25.14 -33.24 -6.34
N GLU A 107 -24.59 -33.31 -7.56
CA GLU A 107 -25.10 -34.20 -8.62
C GLU A 107 -25.08 -35.68 -8.20
N GLN A 108 -24.03 -36.12 -7.50
CA GLN A 108 -23.96 -37.48 -6.95
C GLN A 108 -25.01 -37.74 -5.89
N ILE A 109 -25.27 -36.76 -5.01
CA ILE A 109 -26.31 -36.84 -3.98
C ILE A 109 -27.68 -36.91 -4.63
N GLU A 110 -27.98 -36.05 -5.61
CA GLU A 110 -29.23 -36.06 -6.36
C GLU A 110 -29.46 -37.40 -7.08
N ALA A 111 -28.43 -37.94 -7.74
CA ALA A 111 -28.50 -39.23 -8.41
C ALA A 111 -28.78 -40.36 -7.40
N MET A 112 -28.11 -40.36 -6.25
CA MET A 112 -28.34 -41.35 -5.19
C MET A 112 -29.74 -41.22 -4.59
N GLN A 113 -30.22 -39.99 -4.37
CA GLN A 113 -31.56 -39.74 -3.88
C GLN A 113 -32.61 -40.25 -4.86
N ARG A 114 -32.44 -40.01 -6.17
CA ARG A 114 -33.33 -40.53 -7.23
C ARG A 114 -33.36 -42.06 -7.29
N LEU A 115 -32.24 -42.73 -7.00
CA LEU A 115 -32.18 -44.20 -6.91
C LEU A 115 -32.88 -44.73 -5.66
N LEU A 116 -32.83 -43.99 -4.56
CA LEU A 116 -33.49 -44.31 -3.29
C LEU A 116 -34.97 -43.90 -3.24
N GLU A 117 -35.41 -43.01 -4.12
CA GLU A 117 -36.82 -42.71 -4.37
C GLU A 117 -37.51 -43.96 -4.96
N ALA A 118 -37.93 -44.87 -4.07
CA ALA A 118 -38.65 -46.07 -4.44
C ALA A 118 -39.90 -45.74 -5.30
N PRO A 119 -40.31 -46.62 -6.23
CA PRO A 119 -41.61 -46.47 -6.88
C PRO A 119 -42.67 -46.50 -5.79
N LYS A 120 -43.33 -45.36 -5.52
CA LYS A 120 -44.54 -45.36 -4.72
C LYS A 120 -45.57 -46.19 -5.49
N THR A 121 -45.70 -47.45 -5.12
CA THR A 121 -46.70 -48.36 -5.65
C THR A 121 -48.05 -47.80 -5.30
N ASN A 122 -48.75 -47.34 -6.33
CA ASN A 122 -50.19 -47.09 -6.27
C ASN A 122 -50.88 -48.44 -6.04
N MET A 123 -50.98 -48.87 -4.78
CA MET A 123 -51.90 -49.92 -4.37
C MET A 123 -53.22 -49.24 -4.01
N THR A 124 -54.01 -48.98 -5.05
CA THR A 124 -55.44 -48.86 -4.93
C THR A 124 -56.02 -50.16 -4.36
N THR A 125 -56.99 -49.98 -3.46
CA THR A 125 -58.21 -50.78 -3.23
C THR A 125 -58.28 -51.74 -2.02
N PHE A 126 -59.36 -51.51 -1.26
CA PHE A 126 -60.09 -52.38 -0.33
C PHE A 126 -59.58 -52.52 1.12
N ALA A 127 -60.05 -51.63 2.00
CA ALA A 127 -60.70 -52.02 3.26
C ALA A 127 -61.48 -50.81 3.82
N ASP A 128 -62.77 -50.93 3.59
CA ASP A 128 -63.93 -50.17 4.04
C ASP A 128 -63.98 -49.81 5.55
N GLN A 129 -64.82 -48.82 5.86
CA GLN A 129 -65.45 -48.47 7.15
C GLN A 129 -64.78 -47.43 8.09
N LYS A 130 -65.23 -46.17 7.93
CA LYS A 130 -65.69 -45.27 9.01
C LYS A 130 -67.14 -44.88 8.64
N PRO A 131 -68.09 -44.62 9.57
CA PRO A 131 -68.05 -43.40 10.38
C PRO A 131 -68.78 -43.44 11.76
N SER A 132 -68.65 -42.32 12.50
CA SER A 132 -69.57 -41.80 13.55
C SER A 132 -69.41 -42.33 14.99
N GLN A 133 -69.48 -41.56 16.09
CA GLN A 133 -69.89 -40.16 16.32
C GLN A 133 -69.48 -39.73 17.76
N ASP A 134 -69.17 -38.44 17.92
CA ASP A 134 -69.36 -37.53 19.06
C ASP A 134 -69.02 -37.92 20.52
N ILE A 135 -68.29 -37.03 21.22
CA ILE A 135 -68.83 -36.16 22.30
C ILE A 135 -67.74 -35.19 22.82
N ALA A 136 -68.16 -33.95 23.07
CA ALA A 136 -67.62 -32.91 23.95
C ALA A 136 -66.49 -31.98 23.45
N THR A 137 -66.93 -30.80 23.04
CA THR A 137 -66.20 -29.53 23.00
C THR A 137 -65.78 -29.07 24.41
N ASP A 138 -64.49 -28.83 24.60
CA ASP A 138 -63.93 -27.83 25.55
C ASP A 138 -62.62 -27.29 24.94
N PRO A 139 -62.47 -25.97 24.66
CA PRO A 139 -61.31 -25.45 23.94
C PRO A 139 -60.12 -25.27 24.88
N ARG A 140 -59.14 -26.18 24.80
CA ARG A 140 -57.84 -26.00 25.45
C ARG A 140 -56.93 -25.12 24.57
N PRO A 141 -56.40 -24.00 25.09
CA PRO A 141 -55.62 -23.04 24.31
C PRO A 141 -54.23 -23.58 23.93
N GLU A 142 -53.76 -23.14 22.76
CA GLU A 142 -52.42 -23.34 22.21
C GLU A 142 -51.33 -22.95 23.21
N PRO A 143 -50.21 -23.70 23.30
CA PRO A 143 -49.03 -23.23 24.00
C PRO A 143 -48.13 -22.44 23.05
N GLU A 144 -48.25 -21.12 23.09
CA GLU A 144 -47.25 -20.19 22.60
C GLU A 144 -45.99 -20.16 23.51
N PRO A 145 -44.84 -19.66 23.01
CA PRO A 145 -43.52 -19.98 23.52
C PRO A 145 -43.17 -19.15 24.76
N LYS A 146 -42.75 -19.82 25.83
CA LYS A 146 -42.22 -19.13 27.01
C LYS A 146 -40.75 -18.82 26.84
N HIS A 147 -40.48 -17.54 26.61
CA HIS A 147 -39.31 -16.87 27.15
C HIS A 147 -39.31 -17.01 28.68
N ASP A 148 -38.21 -17.48 29.26
CA ASP A 148 -37.82 -17.15 30.62
C ASP A 148 -36.30 -17.10 30.67
N GLY A 149 -35.78 -15.87 30.73
CA GLY A 149 -34.41 -15.60 31.13
C GLY A 149 -34.38 -15.32 32.62
N LEU A 150 -33.52 -16.02 33.37
CA LEU A 150 -32.80 -15.42 34.49
C LEU A 150 -31.60 -16.29 34.92
N THR A 151 -30.41 -15.76 34.63
CA THR A 151 -29.21 -15.68 35.50
C THR A 151 -28.62 -16.95 36.12
N THR A 152 -27.53 -17.44 35.51
CA THR A 152 -26.27 -17.79 36.21
C THR A 152 -25.08 -17.48 35.28
N PRO A 153 -24.04 -16.73 35.71
CA PRO A 153 -22.94 -16.33 34.84
C PRO A 153 -21.89 -17.45 34.81
N VAL A 154 -21.97 -18.33 33.82
CA VAL A 154 -20.88 -19.28 33.55
C VAL A 154 -20.09 -18.73 32.37
N GLU A 155 -19.12 -17.89 32.73
CA GLU A 155 -17.76 -17.87 32.18
C GLU A 155 -17.63 -18.37 30.73
N ILE A 156 -17.97 -17.49 29.78
CA ILE A 156 -17.46 -17.63 28.42
C ILE A 156 -15.98 -17.21 28.49
N GLU A 157 -15.13 -18.16 28.87
CA GLU A 157 -13.69 -18.06 28.61
C GLU A 157 -13.53 -17.93 27.10
N ASN A 158 -13.41 -16.69 26.63
CA ASN A 158 -12.74 -16.41 25.38
C ASN A 158 -11.32 -16.97 25.54
N LYS A 159 -11.06 -18.15 24.97
CA LYS A 159 -9.69 -18.61 24.70
C LYS A 159 -9.11 -17.70 23.62
N ARG A 160 -8.83 -16.45 24.00
CA ARG A 160 -7.86 -15.62 23.32
C ARG A 160 -6.56 -16.40 23.44
N ILE A 161 -6.03 -16.79 22.28
CA ILE A 161 -4.64 -17.21 22.15
C ILE A 161 -3.82 -16.19 22.97
N PRO A 162 -2.92 -16.61 23.88
CA PRO A 162 -2.04 -15.67 24.55
C PRO A 162 -1.25 -14.96 23.45
N VAL A 163 -1.53 -13.69 23.24
CA VAL A 163 -0.71 -12.83 22.40
C VAL A 163 0.69 -12.89 23.03
N PRO A 164 1.72 -13.37 22.31
CA PRO A 164 3.08 -13.32 22.84
C PRO A 164 3.38 -11.87 23.20
N GLU A 165 3.75 -11.65 24.46
CA GLU A 165 4.19 -10.36 24.97
C GLU A 165 5.28 -9.84 24.02
N HIS A 166 5.01 -8.75 23.30
CA HIS A 166 5.98 -8.14 22.40
C HIS A 166 7.05 -7.48 23.29
N VAL A 167 8.07 -8.25 23.66
CA VAL A 167 9.30 -7.68 24.19
C VAL A 167 9.95 -6.95 23.02
N GLU A 168 9.71 -5.63 22.96
CA GLU A 168 10.44 -4.75 22.06
C GLU A 168 11.93 -4.90 22.41
N PRO A 169 12.78 -5.41 21.50
CA PRO A 169 14.20 -5.49 21.78
C PRO A 169 14.72 -4.06 21.91
N GLU A 170 15.04 -3.65 23.14
CA GLU A 170 15.70 -2.38 23.41
C GLU A 170 16.90 -2.26 22.47
N GLN A 171 16.88 -1.27 21.58
CA GLN A 171 17.96 -1.14 20.60
C GLN A 171 19.29 -0.93 21.33
N PRO A 172 20.32 -1.73 21.05
CA PRO A 172 21.60 -1.57 21.71
C PRO A 172 22.14 -0.16 21.42
N LYS A 173 22.44 0.58 22.48
CA LYS A 173 22.99 1.94 22.39
C LYS A 173 24.27 1.91 21.54
N ARG A 174 24.18 2.42 20.31
CA ARG A 174 25.30 2.47 19.37
C ARG A 174 26.37 3.40 19.93
N GLY A 175 27.53 2.83 20.31
CA GLY A 175 28.70 3.61 20.71
C GLY A 175 29.20 4.51 19.58
N TRP A 176 29.93 5.59 19.92
CA TRP A 176 30.40 6.61 18.97
C TRP A 176 31.08 6.03 17.71
N LEU A 177 31.81 4.92 17.84
CA LEU A 177 32.49 4.26 16.73
C LEU A 177 31.55 3.45 15.81
N SER A 178 30.39 3.00 16.30
CA SER A 178 29.42 2.20 15.52
C SER A 178 28.68 3.00 14.44
N ARG A 179 28.69 4.34 14.54
CA ARG A 179 28.08 5.25 13.55
C ARG A 179 28.91 5.44 12.29
N PHE A 180 30.19 5.07 12.30
CA PHE A 180 31.11 5.28 11.17
C PHE A 180 31.32 4.04 10.32
N PHE A 181 31.16 2.83 10.88
CA PHE A 181 31.52 1.57 10.21
C PHE A 181 30.34 0.72 9.75
N LEU A 182 29.12 0.98 10.22
CA LEU A 182 27.91 0.27 9.76
C LEU A 182 26.95 1.25 9.06
N PRO A 183 26.67 1.07 7.75
CA PRO A 183 25.57 1.75 7.08
C PRO A 183 24.25 1.38 7.78
N ASN A 184 23.29 2.30 7.83
CA ASN A 184 21.97 1.96 8.33
C ASN A 184 21.29 1.02 7.32
N GLY A 185 21.21 -0.27 7.68
CA GLY A 185 20.59 -1.34 6.90
C GLY A 185 20.72 -2.66 7.64
#